data_AF-A0A011MFX9-F1
#
_entry.id   AF-A0A011MFX9-F1
#
_cell.length_a   1.000
_cell.length_b   1.000
_cell.length_c   1.000
_cell.angle_alpha   90.00
_cell.angle_beta   90.00
_cell.angle_gamma   90.00
#
_symmetry.space_group_name_H-M   'P 1'
#
loop_
_entity.id
_entity.type
_entity.pdbx_description
1 polymer ?
#
loop_
_entity_poly.entity_id
_entity_poly.type
_entity_poly.pdbx_seq_one_letter_code
_entity_poly.pdbx_strand_id
1 'polypeptide(L)' 'MAWELLFSTDYGLLSVFVIAFVIGMSFWFARFFSRKIREDQAKAGR' A
#
# COMPACT_ATOMS: atom_id res chain seq x y z
N MET A 1 0.24 16.49 24.02
CA MET A 1 1.20 15.57 23.39
C MET A 1 0.73 15.35 21.96
N ALA A 2 1.53 15.63 20.92
CA ALA A 2 1.04 15.65 19.52
C ALA A 2 0.45 14.31 19.05
N TRP A 3 0.90 13.20 19.64
CA TRP A 3 0.37 11.85 19.42
C TRP A 3 -1.11 11.69 19.80
N GLU A 4 -1.56 12.33 20.89
CA GLU A 4 -2.97 12.30 21.32
C GLU A 4 -3.87 13.08 20.35
N LEU A 5 -3.38 14.17 19.74
CA LEU A 5 -4.15 14.93 18.75
C LEU A 5 -4.37 14.15 17.45
N LEU A 6 -3.36 13.40 17.00
CA LEU A 6 -3.42 12.59 15.78
C LEU A 6 -4.29 11.33 15.95
N PHE A 7 -4.33 10.74 17.14
CA PHE A 7 -5.12 9.52 17.39
C PHE A 7 -6.48 9.76 18.06
N SER A 8 -6.70 10.90 18.73
CA SER A 8 -7.98 11.20 19.40
C SER A 8 -8.91 12.10 18.59
N THR A 9 -8.44 12.70 17.48
CA THR A 9 -9.27 13.53 16.60
C THR A 9 -9.70 12.73 15.38
N ASP A 10 -11.00 12.78 15.01
CA ASP A 10 -11.57 12.07 13.85
C ASP A 10 -10.77 12.28 12.56
N TYR A 11 -10.26 13.51 12.36
CA TYR A 11 -9.42 13.88 11.22
C TYR A 11 -8.06 13.17 11.20
N GLY A 12 -7.44 12.98 12.37
CA GLY A 12 -6.14 12.33 12.50
C GLY A 12 -6.23 10.82 12.22
N LEU A 13 -7.21 10.15 12.80
CA LEU A 13 -7.53 8.75 12.53
C LEU A 13 -7.84 8.49 11.06
N LEU A 14 -8.65 9.34 10.44
CA LEU A 14 -8.98 9.22 9.01
C LEU A 14 -7.75 9.40 8.13
N SER A 15 -6.86 10.36 8.45
CA SER A 15 -5.61 10.54 7.71
C SER A 15 -4.67 9.33 7.81
N VAL A 16 -4.51 8.76 9.01
CA VAL A 16 -3.69 7.56 9.25
C VAL A 16 -4.28 6.36 8.52
N PHE A 17 -5.61 6.22 8.52
CA PHE A 17 -6.30 5.17 7.78
C PHE A 17 -6.04 5.26 6.28
N VAL A 18 -6.15 6.45 5.69
CA VAL A 18 -5.88 6.67 4.25
C VAL A 18 -4.43 6.34 3.92
N ILE A 19 -3.48 6.78 4.75
CA ILE A 19 -2.05 6.48 4.55
C ILE A 19 -1.81 4.97 4.59
N ALA A 20 -2.35 4.28 5.59
CA ALA A 20 -2.25 2.82 5.70
C ALA A 20 -2.89 2.10 4.50
N PHE A 21 -4.04 2.60 4.03
CA PHE A 21 -4.74 2.07 2.86
C PHE A 21 -3.93 2.22 1.58
N VAL A 22 -3.37 3.41 1.31
CA VAL A 22 -2.53 3.67 0.14
C VAL A 22 -1.26 2.82 0.16
N ILE A 23 -0.61 2.68 1.32
CA ILE A 23 0.57 1.82 1.49
C ILE A 23 0.20 0.35 1.23
N GLY A 24 -0.92 -0.12 1.79
CA GLY A 24 -1.43 -1.47 1.57
C GLY A 24 -1.72 -1.75 0.09
N MET A 25 -2.40 -0.82 -0.59
CA MET A 25 -2.65 -0.91 -2.03
C MET A 25 -1.35 -0.92 -2.84
N SER A 26 -0.38 -0.08 -2.48
CA SER A 26 0.91 -0.01 -3.18
C SER A 26 1.64 -1.35 -3.11
N PHE A 27 1.66 -1.98 -1.94
CA PHE A 27 2.25 -3.31 -1.76
C PHE A 27 1.48 -4.39 -2.53
N TRP A 28 0.15 -4.36 -2.50
CA TRP A 28 -0.69 -5.31 -3.22
C TRP A 28 -0.48 -5.22 -4.73
N PHE A 29 -0.43 -4.00 -5.30
CA PHE A 29 -0.12 -3.78 -6.70
C PHE A 29 1.29 -4.26 -7.04
N ALA A 30 2.30 -3.89 -6.25
CA ALA A 30 3.67 -4.36 -6.46
C ALA A 30 3.75 -5.89 -6.48
N ARG A 31 3.05 -6.57 -5.55
CA ARG A 31 2.93 -8.03 -5.51
C ARG A 31 2.24 -8.60 -6.75
N PHE A 32 1.15 -7.98 -7.20
CA PHE A 32 0.38 -8.41 -8.37
C PHE A 32 1.21 -8.27 -9.66
N PHE A 33 1.80 -7.09 -9.88
CA PHE A 33 2.65 -6.82 -11.05
C PHE A 33 3.92 -7.69 -11.03
N SER A 34 4.55 -7.90 -9.88
CA SER A 34 5.73 -8.78 -9.79
C SER A 34 5.42 -10.21 -10.23
N ARG A 35 4.21 -10.72 -9.94
CA ARG A 35 3.79 -12.05 -10.43
C ARG A 35 3.65 -12.06 -11.94
N LYS A 36 3.02 -11.03 -12.52
CA LYS A 36 2.82 -10.91 -13.97
C LYS A 36 4.13 -10.71 -14.73
N ILE A 37 5.01 -9.85 -14.24
CA ILE A 37 6.35 -9.66 -14.82
C ILE A 37 7.10 -10.99 -14.82
N ARG A 38 7.04 -11.78 -13.75
CA ARG A 38 7.74 -13.08 -13.69
C ARG A 38 7.17 -14.10 -14.68
N GLU A 39 5.86 -14.09 -14.91
CA GLU A 39 5.20 -14.91 -15.93
C GLU A 39 5.59 -14.47 -17.36
N ASP A 40 5.65 -13.16 -17.62
CA ASP A 40 6.02 -12.61 -18.93
C ASP A 40 7.51 -12.85 -19.24
N GLN A 41 8.40 -12.65 -18.26
CA GLN A 41 9.83 -12.95 -18.38
C GLN A 41 10.09 -14.44 -18.68
N ALA A 42 9.30 -15.34 -18.09
CA ALA A 42 9.39 -16.78 -18.36
C ALA A 42 8.91 -17.16 -19.77
N LYS A 43 8.01 -16.37 -20.37
CA LYS A 43 7.53 -16.58 -21.75
C LYS A 43 8.41 -15.89 -22.79
N ALA A 44 9.00 -14.74 -22.47
CA ALA A 44 9.86 -13.98 -23.37
C ALA A 44 11.23 -14.65 -23.63
N GLY A 45 11.64 -15.62 -22.78
CA GLY A 45 12.87 -16.39 -22.96
C GLY A 45 12.74 -17.69 -23.76
N ARG A 46 11.60 -17.95 -24.41
CA ARG A 46 11.39 -19.10 -25.32
C ARG A 46 11.32 -18.67 -26.77
#